data_AF-T0QSW4-F1
#
_entry.id   AF-T0QSW4-F1
#
_cell.length_a   1.000
_cell.length_b   1.000
_cell.length_c   1.000
_cell.angle_alpha   90.00
_cell.angle_beta   90.00
_cell.angle_gamma   90.00
#
_symmetry.space_group_name_H-M   'P 1'
#
loop_
_entity.id
_entity.type
_entity.pdbx_description
1 polymer ?
#
loop_
_entity_poly.entity_id
_entity_poly.type
_entity_poly.pdbx_seq_one_letter_code
_entity_poly.pdbx_strand_id
1 'polypeptide(L)'
;MSKIPQGSSNSECRCIFIFAMKTMQEDMAVSILLDAYLQKKLSTCHCKLVQEAKRLHLLKRDIEGCLERLVIIRAQLRAEDDATATQGPETESSASERDQEHQLMADITDALKITKATIRALVRRKAALTKSRASLHNRQRRLVERAYRSGTFVSFAS
;
A
#
# COMPACT_ATOMS: atom_id res chain seq x y z
N MET A 1 60.78 -42.07 -23.43
CA MET A 1 60.23 -41.84 -22.07
C MET A 1 60.28 -40.35 -21.80
N SER A 2 59.13 -39.69 -21.64
CA SER A 2 59.00 -38.42 -20.91
C SER A 2 57.55 -38.32 -20.42
N LYS A 3 57.38 -38.38 -19.11
CA LYS A 3 56.09 -38.38 -18.40
C LYS A 3 55.47 -36.98 -18.48
N ILE A 4 54.20 -36.90 -18.90
CA ILE A 4 53.34 -35.73 -18.73
C ILE A 4 52.90 -35.71 -17.26
N PRO A 5 53.10 -34.62 -16.50
CA PRO A 5 52.59 -34.54 -15.14
C PRO A 5 51.07 -34.30 -15.19
N GLN A 6 50.29 -35.34 -14.93
CA GLN A 6 48.91 -35.19 -14.49
C GLN A 6 48.92 -34.84 -12.99
N GLY A 7 48.47 -33.64 -12.64
CA GLY A 7 48.23 -33.30 -11.23
C GLY A 7 48.14 -31.81 -10.96
N SER A 8 47.01 -31.16 -11.27
CA SER A 8 46.65 -29.87 -10.67
C SER A 8 45.17 -29.43 -10.80
N SER A 9 44.26 -30.18 -11.44
CA SER A 9 42.90 -29.67 -11.70
C SER A 9 41.88 -29.90 -10.58
N ASN A 10 42.17 -30.73 -9.58
CA ASN A 10 41.17 -31.13 -8.57
C ASN A 10 41.01 -30.15 -7.39
N SER A 11 42.02 -29.34 -7.07
CA SER A 11 41.95 -28.35 -5.97
C SER A 11 41.22 -27.08 -6.39
N GLU A 12 41.48 -26.57 -7.60
CA GLU A 12 40.85 -25.35 -8.13
C GLU A 12 39.34 -25.54 -8.35
N CYS A 13 38.92 -26.68 -8.93
CA CYS A 13 37.50 -27.01 -9.08
C CYS A 13 36.76 -27.10 -7.73
N ARG A 14 37.43 -27.60 -6.67
CA ARG A 14 36.85 -27.68 -5.32
C ARG A 14 36.66 -26.30 -4.69
N CYS A 15 37.63 -25.40 -4.84
CA CYS A 15 37.52 -24.03 -4.33
C CYS A 15 36.41 -23.23 -5.03
N ILE A 16 36.29 -23.35 -6.36
CA ILE A 16 35.21 -22.72 -7.13
C ILE A 16 33.84 -23.27 -6.72
N PHE A 17 33.73 -24.59 -6.51
CA PHE A 17 32.49 -25.23 -6.08
C PHE A 17 32.05 -24.78 -4.68
N ILE A 18 32.97 -24.74 -3.71
CA ILE A 18 32.69 -24.27 -2.34
C ILE A 18 32.29 -22.79 -2.35
N PHE A 19 32.97 -21.95 -3.12
CA PHE A 19 32.62 -20.54 -3.27
C PHE A 19 31.25 -20.34 -3.94
N ALA A 20 30.95 -21.11 -4.98
CA ALA A 20 29.64 -21.09 -5.65
C ALA A 20 28.51 -21.59 -4.74
N MET A 21 28.76 -22.59 -3.89
CA MET A 21 27.80 -23.06 -2.88
C MET A 21 27.50 -22.01 -1.83
N LYS A 22 28.54 -21.35 -1.30
CA LYS A 22 28.40 -20.32 -0.26
C LYS A 22 27.61 -19.11 -0.76
N THR A 23 27.91 -18.63 -1.96
CA THR A 23 27.18 -17.51 -2.59
C THR A 23 25.72 -17.87 -2.89
N MET A 24 25.43 -19.12 -3.26
CA MET A 24 24.06 -19.58 -3.51
C MET A 24 23.21 -19.67 -2.22
N GLN A 25 23.80 -20.14 -1.11
CA GLN A 25 23.13 -20.16 0.20
C GLN A 25 22.83 -18.74 0.71
N GLU A 26 23.78 -17.82 0.56
CA GLU A 26 23.59 -16.40 0.90
C GLU A 26 22.48 -15.77 0.06
N ASP A 27 22.45 -16.03 -1.25
CA ASP A 27 21.40 -15.56 -2.16
C ASP A 27 20.01 -16.10 -1.78
N MET A 28 19.93 -17.37 -1.37
CA MET A 28 18.70 -17.97 -0.88
C MET A 28 18.23 -17.32 0.42
N ALA A 29 19.13 -17.15 1.40
CA ALA A 29 18.81 -16.52 2.68
C ALA A 29 18.30 -15.08 2.50
N VAL A 30 19.00 -14.28 1.69
CA VAL A 30 18.59 -12.90 1.36
C VAL A 30 17.24 -12.89 0.67
N SER A 31 16.97 -13.83 -0.23
CA SER A 31 15.69 -13.91 -0.93
C SER A 31 14.52 -14.22 0.01
N ILE A 32 14.72 -15.02 1.06
CA ILE A 32 13.70 -15.33 2.07
C ILE A 32 13.42 -14.09 2.92
N LEU A 33 14.47 -13.41 3.38
CA LEU A 33 14.35 -12.17 4.16
C LEU A 33 13.63 -11.07 3.38
N LEU A 34 13.93 -10.95 2.08
CA LEU A 34 13.28 -9.98 1.21
C LEU A 34 11.79 -10.31 0.99
N ASP A 35 11.41 -11.59 0.90
CA ASP A 35 10.00 -11.97 0.79
C ASP A 35 9.22 -11.62 2.05
N ALA A 36 9.77 -11.94 3.23
CA ALA A 36 9.19 -11.57 4.51
C ALA A 36 9.04 -10.04 4.64
N TYR A 37 10.04 -9.27 4.20
CA TYR A 37 9.96 -7.81 4.15
C TYR A 37 8.85 -7.29 3.22
N LEU A 38 8.76 -7.84 2.00
CA LEU A 38 7.72 -7.46 1.03
C LEU A 38 6.33 -7.82 1.55
N GLN A 39 6.16 -8.97 2.19
CA GLN A 39 4.92 -9.37 2.83
C GLN A 39 4.52 -8.40 3.95
N LYS A 40 5.46 -7.99 4.81
CA LYS A 40 5.21 -6.97 5.85
C LYS A 40 4.78 -5.63 5.24
N LYS A 41 5.42 -5.20 4.15
CA LYS A 41 5.06 -3.97 3.43
C LYS A 41 3.68 -4.07 2.78
N LEU A 42 3.33 -5.21 2.19
CA LEU A 42 1.99 -5.46 1.63
C LEU A 42 0.91 -5.40 2.71
N SER A 43 1.13 -6.06 3.85
CA SER A 43 0.22 -6.00 5.00
C SER A 43 0.02 -4.57 5.49
N THR A 44 1.11 -3.82 5.68
CA THR A 44 1.04 -2.41 6.09
C THR A 44 0.28 -1.56 5.06
N CYS A 45 0.52 -1.78 3.77
CA CYS A 45 -0.19 -1.09 2.70
C CYS A 45 -1.68 -1.41 2.70
N HIS A 46 -2.05 -2.66 2.97
CA HIS A 46 -3.44 -3.09 3.09
C HIS A 46 -4.14 -2.42 4.28
N CYS A 47 -3.53 -2.41 5.47
CA CYS A 47 -4.09 -1.74 6.63
C CYS A 47 -4.36 -0.25 6.37
N LYS A 48 -3.39 0.45 5.76
CA LYS A 48 -3.57 1.86 5.38
C LYS A 48 -4.71 2.05 4.38
N LEU A 49 -4.82 1.16 3.39
CA LEU A 49 -5.89 1.24 2.39
C LEU A 49 -7.27 1.05 3.04
N VAL A 50 -7.40 0.13 4.00
CA VAL A 50 -8.64 -0.06 4.77
C VAL A 50 -8.96 1.18 5.61
N GLN A 51 -7.97 1.78 6.28
CA GLN A 51 -8.16 3.01 7.06
C GLN A 51 -8.64 4.16 6.18
N GLU A 52 -7.99 4.40 5.04
CA GLU A 52 -8.41 5.44 4.10
C GLU A 52 -9.78 5.16 3.49
N ALA A 53 -10.13 3.89 3.23
CA ALA A 53 -11.47 3.53 2.75
C ALA A 53 -12.56 3.82 3.79
N LYS A 54 -12.29 3.54 5.08
CA LYS A 54 -13.19 3.92 6.18
C LYS A 54 -13.34 5.43 6.28
N ARG A 55 -12.22 6.17 6.23
CA ARG A 55 -12.22 7.64 6.21
C ARG A 55 -13.03 8.19 5.04
N LEU A 56 -12.87 7.62 3.84
CA LEU A 56 -13.63 8.00 2.66
C LEU A 56 -15.14 7.83 2.86
N HIS A 57 -15.56 6.74 3.49
CA HIS A 57 -16.98 6.49 3.77
C HIS A 57 -17.55 7.49 4.77
N LEU A 58 -16.81 7.78 5.84
CA LEU A 58 -17.21 8.80 6.83
C LEU A 58 -17.35 10.18 6.19
N LEU A 59 -16.35 10.61 5.41
CA LEU A 59 -16.40 11.90 4.72
C LEU A 59 -17.59 12.02 3.76
N LYS A 60 -17.98 10.94 3.08
CA LYS A 60 -19.18 10.95 2.22
C LYS A 60 -20.46 11.14 3.04
N ARG A 61 -20.60 10.41 4.14
CA ARG A 61 -21.73 10.54 5.07
C ARG A 61 -21.80 11.95 5.66
N ASP A 62 -20.65 12.51 6.02
CA ASP A 62 -20.60 13.86 6.59
C ASP A 62 -21.01 14.92 5.56
N ILE A 63 -20.66 14.76 4.27
CA ILE A 63 -21.19 15.60 3.17
C ILE A 63 -22.71 15.47 3.03
N GLU A 64 -23.25 14.25 3.06
CA GLU A 64 -24.70 14.03 3.02
C GLU A 64 -25.39 14.74 4.20
N GLY A 65 -24.84 14.65 5.40
CA GLY A 65 -25.32 15.38 6.57
C GLY A 65 -25.23 16.91 6.42
N CYS A 66 -24.16 17.44 5.81
CA CYS A 66 -24.07 18.87 5.50
C CYS A 66 -25.18 19.31 4.54
N LEU A 67 -25.47 18.50 3.51
CA LEU A 67 -26.52 18.80 2.54
C LEU A 67 -27.91 18.81 3.19
N GLU A 68 -28.18 17.85 4.07
CA GLU A 68 -29.43 17.80 4.85
C GLU A 68 -29.58 19.04 5.75
N ARG A 69 -28.53 19.43 6.49
CA ARG A 69 -28.55 20.64 7.32
C ARG A 69 -28.76 21.91 6.50
N LEU A 70 -28.10 22.04 5.34
CA LEU A 70 -28.32 23.16 4.43
C LEU A 70 -29.76 23.24 3.91
N VAL A 71 -30.43 22.11 3.68
CA VAL A 71 -31.84 22.10 3.29
C VAL A 71 -32.73 22.63 4.42
N ILE A 72 -32.46 22.24 5.67
CA ILE A 72 -33.19 22.71 6.85
C ILE A 72 -32.99 24.22 7.04
N ILE A 73 -31.74 24.70 7.02
CA ILE A 73 -31.41 26.13 7.16
C ILE A 73 -32.10 26.96 6.06
N ARG A 74 -32.12 26.46 4.82
CA ARG A 74 -32.83 27.13 3.71
C ARG A 74 -34.34 27.18 3.93
N ALA A 75 -34.94 26.17 4.54
CA ALA A 75 -36.37 26.17 4.86
C ALA A 75 -36.67 27.16 6.00
N GLN A 76 -35.80 27.25 7.01
CA GLN A 76 -35.91 28.23 8.11
C GLN A 76 -35.81 29.66 7.58
N LEU A 77 -34.79 29.96 6.77
CA LEU A 77 -34.63 31.28 6.14
C LEU A 77 -35.85 31.69 5.32
N ARG A 78 -36.43 30.76 4.54
CA ARG A 78 -37.67 31.05 3.79
C ARG A 78 -38.86 31.32 4.70
N ALA A 79 -39.00 30.56 5.78
CA ALA A 79 -40.07 30.77 6.74
C ALA A 79 -39.94 32.10 7.48
N GLU A 80 -38.70 32.53 7.79
CA GLU A 80 -38.40 33.85 8.36
C GLU A 80 -38.72 34.99 7.36
N ASP A 81 -38.33 34.81 6.09
CA ASP A 81 -38.65 35.75 4.99
C ASP A 81 -40.18 35.90 4.78
N ASP A 82 -40.92 34.79 4.86
CA ASP A 82 -42.39 34.77 4.71
C ASP A 82 -43.12 35.32 5.95
N ALA A 83 -42.51 35.25 7.15
CA ALA A 83 -43.16 35.58 8.41
C ALA A 83 -43.11 37.06 8.79
N THR A 84 -42.18 37.88 8.28
CA THR A 84 -42.07 39.28 8.73
C THR A 84 -41.47 40.29 7.74
N ALA A 85 -42.14 41.45 7.63
CA ALA A 85 -41.62 42.74 7.14
C ALA A 85 -40.59 43.41 8.09
N THR A 86 -40.01 42.65 9.02
CA THR A 86 -39.02 43.11 10.00
C THR A 86 -37.85 42.14 9.98
N GLN A 87 -36.89 42.42 9.10
CA GLN A 87 -35.58 41.76 9.08
C GLN A 87 -34.92 41.99 10.46
N GLY A 88 -34.83 40.92 11.25
CA GLY A 88 -34.34 40.94 12.61
C GLY A 88 -33.03 40.17 12.79
N PRO A 89 -32.48 40.11 14.01
CA PRO A 89 -31.24 39.41 14.33
C PRO A 89 -31.31 37.88 14.08
N GLU A 90 -32.49 37.28 14.04
CA GLU A 90 -32.64 35.83 13.76
C GLU A 90 -32.34 35.48 12.30
N THR A 91 -32.73 36.31 11.34
CA THR A 91 -32.34 36.16 9.92
C THR A 91 -30.82 36.27 9.70
N GLU A 92 -30.13 37.11 10.47
CA GLU A 92 -28.66 37.21 10.42
C GLU A 92 -27.99 35.96 11.02
N SER A 93 -28.58 35.38 12.08
CA SER A 93 -28.12 34.13 12.69
C SER A 93 -28.23 32.95 11.71
N SER A 94 -29.42 32.75 11.12
CA SER A 94 -29.68 31.69 10.14
C SER A 94 -28.80 31.82 8.88
N ALA A 95 -28.51 33.05 8.44
CA ALA A 95 -27.57 33.30 7.35
C ALA A 95 -26.12 32.97 7.73
N SER A 96 -25.69 33.29 8.95
CA SER A 96 -24.36 32.94 9.47
C SER A 96 -24.18 31.42 9.55
N GLU A 97 -25.18 30.70 10.06
CA GLU A 97 -25.17 29.23 10.14
C GLU A 97 -25.04 28.59 8.75
N ARG A 98 -25.75 29.11 7.74
CA ARG A 98 -25.63 28.66 6.35
C ARG A 98 -24.19 28.79 5.83
N ASP A 99 -23.56 29.93 6.08
CA ASP A 99 -22.22 30.21 5.57
C ASP A 99 -21.17 29.34 6.28
N GLN A 100 -21.32 29.11 7.58
CA GLN A 100 -20.51 28.16 8.34
C GLN A 100 -20.66 26.72 7.80
N GLU A 101 -21.89 26.29 7.51
CA GLU A 101 -22.15 24.96 6.97
C GLU A 101 -21.59 24.79 5.54
N HIS A 102 -21.65 25.84 4.72
CA HIS A 102 -21.00 25.84 3.41
C HIS A 102 -19.47 25.74 3.50
N GLN A 103 -18.85 26.44 4.45
CA GLN A 103 -17.42 26.34 4.71
C GLN A 103 -17.02 24.94 5.16
N LEU A 104 -17.77 24.36 6.12
CA LEU A 104 -17.55 22.99 6.58
C LEU A 104 -17.65 21.99 5.42
N MET A 105 -18.65 22.14 4.54
CA MET A 105 -18.81 21.29 3.37
C MET A 105 -17.63 21.42 2.39
N ALA A 106 -17.08 22.63 2.21
CA ALA A 106 -15.89 22.85 1.39
C ALA A 106 -14.67 22.11 1.98
N ASP A 107 -14.44 22.24 3.29
CA ASP A 107 -13.34 21.60 4.01
C ASP A 107 -13.42 20.07 3.93
N ILE A 108 -14.61 19.49 4.14
CA ILE A 108 -14.84 18.04 4.02
C ILE A 108 -14.63 17.57 2.58
N THR A 109 -15.05 18.37 1.59
CA THR A 109 -14.86 18.05 0.18
C THR A 109 -13.38 18.02 -0.21
N ASP A 110 -12.57 18.94 0.33
CA ASP A 110 -11.13 18.93 0.11
C ASP A 110 -10.45 17.75 0.82
N ALA A 111 -10.85 17.43 2.05
CA ALA A 111 -10.41 16.21 2.71
C ALA A 111 -10.75 14.94 1.90
N LEU A 112 -11.94 14.90 1.28
CA LEU A 112 -12.36 13.80 0.40
C LEU A 112 -11.45 13.66 -0.83
N LYS A 113 -11.07 14.78 -1.46
CA LYS A 113 -10.14 14.78 -2.61
C LYS A 113 -8.78 14.21 -2.20
N ILE A 114 -8.25 14.64 -1.05
CA ILE A 114 -6.98 14.17 -0.50
C ILE A 114 -7.05 12.66 -0.22
N THR A 115 -8.06 12.19 0.50
CA THR A 115 -8.25 10.76 0.80
C THR A 115 -8.35 9.92 -0.48
N LYS A 116 -9.10 10.38 -1.51
CA LYS A 116 -9.14 9.71 -2.82
C LYS A 116 -7.75 9.62 -3.48
N ALA A 117 -6.96 10.69 -3.41
CA ALA A 117 -5.60 10.69 -3.95
C ALA A 117 -4.69 9.70 -3.21
N THR A 118 -4.77 9.66 -1.88
CA THR A 118 -4.03 8.71 -1.03
C THR A 118 -4.39 7.27 -1.36
N ILE A 119 -5.68 6.94 -1.51
CA ILE A 119 -6.13 5.60 -1.90
C ILE A 119 -5.53 5.20 -3.25
N ARG A 120 -5.58 6.08 -4.26
CA ARG A 120 -4.98 5.80 -5.58
C ARG A 120 -3.48 5.51 -5.47
N ALA A 121 -2.75 6.28 -4.67
CA ALA A 121 -1.32 6.06 -4.45
C ALA A 121 -1.06 4.70 -3.75
N LEU A 122 -1.85 4.36 -2.74
CA LEU A 122 -1.77 3.08 -2.03
C LEU A 122 -2.07 1.88 -2.95
N VAL A 123 -3.06 2.00 -3.83
CA VAL A 123 -3.37 0.97 -4.83
C VAL A 123 -2.19 0.73 -5.77
N ARG A 124 -1.59 1.80 -6.30
CA ARG A 124 -0.39 1.70 -7.16
C ARG A 124 0.78 1.06 -6.41
N ARG A 125 0.99 1.45 -5.15
CA ARG A 125 2.03 0.88 -4.29
C ARG A 125 1.80 -0.61 -4.03
N LYS A 126 0.56 -1.04 -3.75
CA LYS A 126 0.21 -2.44 -3.58
C LYS A 126 0.52 -3.25 -4.85
N ALA A 127 0.15 -2.73 -6.02
CA ALA A 127 0.44 -3.38 -7.30
C ALA A 127 1.96 -3.55 -7.53
N ALA A 128 2.73 -2.49 -7.28
CA ALA A 128 4.19 -2.55 -7.39
C ALA A 128 4.81 -3.59 -6.43
N LEU A 129 4.40 -3.60 -5.16
CA LEU A 129 4.88 -4.58 -4.17
C LEU A 129 4.51 -6.02 -4.57
N THR A 130 3.31 -6.22 -5.11
CA THR A 130 2.85 -7.54 -5.58
C THR A 130 3.69 -8.02 -6.76
N LYS A 131 3.99 -7.13 -7.72
CA LYS A 131 4.88 -7.44 -8.85
C LYS A 131 6.30 -7.76 -8.39
N SER A 132 6.87 -6.98 -7.47
CA SER A 132 8.20 -7.26 -6.90
C SER A 132 8.24 -8.61 -6.20
N ARG A 133 7.19 -8.96 -5.45
CA ARG A 133 7.10 -10.25 -4.77
C ARG A 133 6.99 -11.42 -5.75
N ALA A 134 6.20 -11.29 -6.81
CA ALA A 134 6.13 -12.30 -7.87
C ALA A 134 7.49 -12.49 -8.59
N SER A 135 8.20 -11.40 -8.86
CA SER A 135 9.56 -11.46 -9.42
C SER A 135 10.54 -12.18 -8.48
N LEU A 136 10.44 -11.90 -7.17
CA LEU A 136 11.25 -12.57 -6.15
C LEU A 136 10.98 -14.07 -6.09
N HIS A 137 9.71 -14.50 -6.08
CA HIS A 137 9.37 -15.92 -6.13
C HIS A 137 9.90 -16.62 -7.39
N ASN A 138 9.87 -15.94 -8.55
CA ASN A 138 10.52 -16.45 -9.75
C ASN A 138 12.04 -16.60 -9.60
N ARG A 139 12.71 -15.68 -8.90
CA ARG A 139 14.14 -15.80 -8.58
C ARG A 139 14.40 -16.94 -7.61
N GLN A 140 13.62 -17.05 -6.54
CA GLN A 140 13.70 -18.15 -5.57
C GLN A 140 13.57 -19.51 -6.25
N ARG A 141 12.59 -19.67 -7.15
CA ARG A 141 12.42 -20.89 -7.95
C ARG A 141 13.68 -21.22 -8.75
N ARG A 142 14.26 -20.25 -9.46
CA ARG A 142 15.51 -20.45 -10.22
C ARG A 142 16.70 -20.81 -9.32
N LEU A 143 16.77 -20.25 -8.12
CA LEU A 143 17.82 -20.60 -7.16
C LEU A 143 17.67 -22.06 -6.69
N VAL A 144 16.45 -22.49 -6.38
CA VAL A 144 16.15 -23.88 -6.01
C VAL A 144 16.45 -24.85 -7.16
N GLU A 145 16.01 -24.52 -8.38
CA GLU A 145 16.33 -25.32 -9.58
C GLU A 145 17.84 -25.43 -9.81
N ARG A 146 18.59 -24.34 -9.62
CA ARG A 146 20.05 -24.34 -9.73
C ARG A 146 20.69 -25.20 -8.64
N ALA A 147 20.22 -25.07 -7.40
CA ALA A 147 20.70 -25.85 -6.26
C ALA A 147 20.49 -27.36 -6.47
N TYR A 148 19.33 -27.73 -7.00
CA TYR A 148 19.01 -29.10 -7.37
C TYR A 148 19.96 -29.62 -8.45
N ARG A 149 20.16 -28.86 -9.55
CA ARG A 149 21.06 -29.26 -10.65
C ARG A 149 22.52 -29.37 -10.25
N SER A 150 22.98 -28.56 -9.30
CA SER A 150 24.37 -28.58 -8.82
C SER A 150 24.64 -29.66 -7.76
N GLY A 151 23.64 -30.47 -7.39
CA GLY A 151 23.79 -31.51 -6.34
C GLY A 151 23.98 -30.93 -4.93
N THR A 152 23.62 -29.66 -4.75
CA THR A 152 23.80 -28.93 -3.48
C THR A 152 22.54 -28.97 -2.60
N PHE A 153 21.44 -29.47 -3.15
CA PHE A 153 20.32 -29.98 -2.38
C PHE A 153 20.75 -31.28 -1.71
N VAL A 154 21.10 -31.20 -0.43
CA VAL A 154 21.26 -32.42 0.39
C VAL A 154 19.88 -33.06 0.48
N SER A 155 19.69 -34.14 -0.28
CA SER A 155 18.59 -35.06 -0.06
C SER A 155 18.78 -35.65 1.33
N PHE A 156 18.05 -35.15 2.32
CA PHE A 156 17.77 -35.89 3.54
C PHE A 156 16.79 -37.02 3.19
N ALA A 157 17.21 -37.93 2.32
CA ALA A 157 16.57 -39.23 2.17
C ALA A 157 17.27 -40.13 3.19
N SER A 158 16.51 -40.47 4.23
CA SER A 158 16.84 -41.48 5.24
C SER A 158 16.95 -42.86 4.60
#